data_AF-A0A4Y9J8T4-F1
#
_entry.id   AF-A0A4Y9J8T4-F1
#
_cell.length_a   1.000
_cell.length_b   1.000
_cell.length_c   1.000
_cell.angle_alpha   90.00
_cell.angle_beta   90.00
_cell.angle_gamma   90.00
#
_symmetry.space_group_name_H-M   'P 1'
#
loop_
_entity.id
_entity.type
_entity.pdbx_description
1 polymer ?
#
loop_
_entity_poly.entity_id
_entity_poly.type
_entity_poly.pdbx_seq_one_letter_code
_entity_poly.pdbx_strand_id
1 'polypeptide(L)'
;MITEQYGHESNEYFQFPDEPEILYVKIITESELDNDESKNYTYENKDDNNLKSRTLGDWYIRKDRIEKIKYIVGVAGGSDNKILSAYSVHSPKYNAQKSVRFQTDSSSTETITKLYKDYQIDKRIKELRFSGPIHY
;
A
#
# COMPACT_ATOMS: atom_id res chain seq x y z
N MET A 1 -19.72 -1.20 10.56
CA MET A 1 -19.04 -2.51 10.44
C MET A 1 -18.05 -2.43 9.29
N ILE A 2 -16.76 -2.64 9.61
CA ILE A 2 -15.64 -3.00 8.72
C ILE A 2 -15.31 -1.98 7.60
N THR A 3 -14.83 -0.80 7.96
CA THR A 3 -14.10 0.11 7.03
C THR A 3 -12.73 0.55 7.56
N GLU A 4 -12.37 0.22 8.80
CA GLU A 4 -11.11 0.67 9.43
C GLU A 4 -9.90 -0.25 9.13
N GLN A 5 -10.11 -1.37 8.43
CA GLN A 5 -9.06 -2.38 8.20
C GLN A 5 -8.33 -2.24 6.85
N TYR A 6 -8.91 -1.47 5.92
CA TYR A 6 -8.34 -1.20 4.60
C TYR A 6 -8.00 0.29 4.51
N GLY A 7 -6.74 0.58 4.19
CA GLY A 7 -6.13 1.89 4.34
C GLY A 7 -7.01 3.05 3.89
N HIS A 8 -7.21 4.01 4.79
CA HIS A 8 -7.81 5.30 4.45
C HIS A 8 -6.92 6.01 3.42
N GLU A 9 -7.57 6.71 2.49
CA GLU A 9 -6.93 7.66 1.57
C GLU A 9 -5.88 8.50 2.32
N SER A 10 -4.63 8.43 1.89
CA SER A 10 -3.65 9.45 2.25
C SER A 10 -4.07 10.75 1.55
N ASN A 11 -4.73 11.63 2.30
CA ASN A 11 -5.09 12.98 1.84
C ASN A 11 -3.89 13.93 1.69
N GLU A 12 -2.67 13.46 1.97
CA GLU A 12 -1.44 14.22 1.77
C GLU A 12 -0.56 13.55 0.72
N TYR A 13 -0.47 14.23 -0.43
CA TYR A 13 0.35 13.80 -1.55
C TYR A 13 1.67 14.54 -1.54
N PHE A 14 2.77 13.79 -1.47
CA PHE A 14 4.08 14.28 -1.90
C PHE A 14 4.33 13.75 -3.31
N GLN A 15 4.05 14.59 -4.31
CA GLN A 15 4.40 14.29 -5.70
C GLN A 15 5.82 14.80 -5.96
N PHE A 16 6.76 13.87 -6.15
CA PHE A 16 8.10 14.21 -6.61
C PHE A 16 8.09 14.19 -8.15
N PRO A 17 8.45 15.30 -8.83
CA PRO A 17 8.25 15.47 -10.27
C PRO A 17 8.84 14.38 -11.18
N ASP A 18 9.88 13.69 -10.72
CA ASP A 18 10.68 12.75 -11.52
C ASP A 18 10.54 11.28 -11.07
N GLU A 19 9.51 10.97 -10.29
CA GLU A 19 9.46 9.71 -9.54
C GLU A 19 8.21 8.87 -9.83
N PRO A 20 8.30 7.53 -9.69
CA PRO A 20 7.16 6.66 -9.82
C PRO A 20 6.08 7.05 -8.81
N GLU A 21 4.81 6.99 -9.21
CA GLU A 21 3.70 7.19 -8.28
C GLU A 21 3.67 6.00 -7.30
N ILE A 22 3.84 6.30 -6.01
CA ILE A 22 3.85 5.33 -4.91
C ILE A 22 2.60 5.55 -4.07
N LEU A 23 1.81 4.49 -3.87
CA LEU A 23 0.71 4.48 -2.91
C LEU A 23 1.22 4.02 -1.54
N TYR A 24 1.17 4.91 -0.55
CA TYR A 24 1.51 4.57 0.83
C TYR A 24 0.27 4.14 1.61
N VAL A 25 0.38 3.01 2.30
CA VAL A 25 -0.73 2.35 3.00
C VAL A 25 -0.38 2.25 4.47
N LYS A 26 -1.20 2.87 5.32
CA LYS A 26 -1.08 2.65 6.77
C LYS A 26 -1.57 1.25 7.11
N ILE A 27 -0.71 0.42 7.69
CA ILE A 27 -1.06 -0.90 8.20
C ILE A 27 -1.14 -0.81 9.72
N ILE A 28 -2.37 -0.95 10.23
CA ILE A 28 -2.66 -0.98 11.67
C ILE A 28 -2.79 -2.44 12.08
N THR A 29 -1.92 -2.94 12.94
CA THR A 29 -2.00 -4.32 13.42
C THR A 29 -1.71 -4.39 14.92
N GLU A 30 -2.47 -5.21 15.63
CA GLU A 30 -2.28 -5.51 17.05
C GLU A 30 -1.37 -6.74 17.26
N SER A 31 -1.11 -7.51 16.20
CA SER A 31 -0.31 -8.73 16.21
C SER A 31 0.64 -8.78 15.01
N GLU A 32 1.64 -9.67 15.06
CA GLU A 32 2.49 -9.94 13.90
C GLU A 32 1.66 -10.54 12.76
N LEU A 33 1.85 -10.02 11.55
CA LEU A 33 1.20 -10.52 10.33
C LEU A 33 2.07 -11.58 9.68
N ASP A 34 1.42 -12.54 9.03
CA ASP A 34 2.09 -13.51 8.17
C ASP A 34 2.79 -12.78 7.00
N ASN A 35 4.02 -13.21 6.72
CA ASN A 35 4.87 -12.67 5.65
C ASN A 35 4.98 -13.62 4.45
N ASP A 36 4.18 -14.68 4.39
CA ASP A 36 4.11 -15.54 3.21
C ASP A 36 3.65 -14.76 1.98
N GLU A 37 4.52 -14.65 0.99
CA GLU A 37 4.23 -13.98 -0.28
C GLU A 37 3.85 -14.95 -1.41
N SER A 38 3.79 -16.26 -1.12
CA SER A 38 3.58 -17.32 -2.12
C SER A 38 2.23 -17.22 -2.85
N LYS A 39 1.24 -16.60 -2.20
CA LYS A 39 -0.10 -16.42 -2.74
C LYS A 39 -0.21 -15.10 -3.48
N ASN A 40 -0.99 -15.14 -4.55
CA ASN A 40 -1.54 -13.94 -5.17
C ASN A 40 -2.94 -13.69 -4.59
N TYR A 41 -3.04 -12.65 -3.78
CA TYR A 41 -4.28 -12.25 -3.12
C TYR A 41 -5.19 -11.54 -4.13
N THR A 42 -6.29 -12.18 -4.50
CA THR A 42 -7.39 -11.68 -5.33
C THR A 42 -8.53 -11.18 -4.46
N TYR A 43 -9.64 -10.79 -5.08
CA TYR A 43 -10.87 -10.43 -4.36
C TYR A 43 -11.49 -11.60 -3.59
N GLU A 44 -11.22 -12.85 -3.99
CA GLU A 44 -11.89 -14.05 -3.46
C GLU A 44 -11.13 -14.73 -2.32
N ASN A 45 -9.82 -14.49 -2.21
CA ASN A 45 -8.95 -15.17 -1.25
C ASN A 45 -8.18 -14.19 -0.34
N LYS A 46 -8.80 -13.03 -0.05
CA LYS A 46 -8.22 -12.02 0.86
C LYS A 46 -7.91 -12.65 2.22
N ASP A 47 -6.81 -12.19 2.81
CA ASP A 47 -6.37 -12.62 4.13
C ASP A 47 -5.97 -11.41 4.95
N ASP A 48 -6.72 -11.12 6.01
CA ASP A 48 -6.46 -9.98 6.88
C ASP A 48 -5.31 -10.25 7.87
N ASN A 49 -4.83 -11.48 7.98
CA ASN A 49 -3.68 -11.84 8.80
C ASN A 49 -2.37 -11.85 8.00
N ASN A 50 -2.41 -11.58 6.68
CA ASN A 50 -1.23 -11.57 5.84
C ASN A 50 -0.83 -10.14 5.40
N LEU A 51 0.45 -9.83 5.50
CA LEU A 51 1.00 -8.50 5.23
C LEU A 51 0.85 -8.11 3.75
N LYS A 52 1.14 -9.01 2.81
CA LYS A 52 0.98 -8.76 1.36
C LYS A 52 -0.47 -8.45 1.01
N SER A 53 -1.39 -9.26 1.49
CA SER A 53 -2.84 -9.09 1.28
C SER A 53 -3.32 -7.71 1.77
N ARG A 54 -2.95 -7.31 2.98
CA ARG A 54 -3.31 -5.99 3.54
C ARG A 54 -2.67 -4.82 2.80
N THR A 55 -1.42 -4.99 2.38
CA THR A 55 -0.71 -3.95 1.61
C THR A 55 -1.36 -3.72 0.26
N LEU A 56 -1.70 -4.80 -0.45
CA LEU A 56 -2.30 -4.70 -1.79
C LEU A 56 -3.76 -4.23 -1.73
N GLY A 57 -4.49 -4.59 -0.66
CA GLY A 57 -5.77 -4.00 -0.29
C GLY A 57 -6.86 -3.98 -1.38
N ASP A 58 -7.96 -3.29 -1.06
CA ASP A 58 -8.95 -2.84 -2.04
C ASP A 58 -9.03 -1.32 -1.93
N TRP A 59 -8.84 -0.62 -3.04
CA TRP A 59 -8.71 0.83 -3.05
C TRP A 59 -9.85 1.49 -3.81
N TYR A 60 -10.34 2.60 -3.31
CA TYR A 60 -11.21 3.51 -4.05
C TYR A 60 -10.39 4.72 -4.48
N ILE A 61 -9.78 4.64 -5.66
CA ILE A 61 -8.90 5.68 -6.21
C ILE A 61 -9.45 6.14 -7.55
N ARG A 62 -9.30 7.42 -7.88
CA ARG A 62 -9.68 7.94 -9.20
C ARG A 62 -8.89 7.24 -10.32
N LYS A 63 -9.59 6.89 -11.41
CA LYS A 63 -9.04 6.07 -12.51
C LYS A 63 -7.74 6.62 -13.10
N ASP A 64 -7.65 7.94 -13.28
CA ASP A 64 -6.48 8.63 -13.83
C ASP A 64 -5.23 8.52 -12.94
N ARG A 65 -5.42 8.23 -11.65
CA ARG A 65 -4.33 7.97 -10.69
C ARG A 65 -3.95 6.50 -10.62
N ILE A 66 -4.93 5.60 -10.69
CA ILE A 66 -4.70 4.15 -10.65
C ILE A 66 -3.67 3.74 -11.71
N GLU A 67 -3.79 4.26 -12.92
CA GLU A 67 -2.91 3.91 -14.04
C GLU A 67 -1.46 4.42 -13.87
N LYS A 68 -1.24 5.37 -12.96
CA LYS A 68 0.09 5.95 -12.69
C LYS A 68 0.82 5.23 -11.56
N ILE A 69 0.09 4.58 -10.64
CA ILE A 69 0.65 3.89 -9.48
C ILE A 69 1.53 2.73 -9.95
N LYS A 70 2.82 2.79 -9.60
CA LYS A 70 3.82 1.78 -9.93
C LYS A 70 4.23 0.95 -8.72
N TYR A 71 4.07 1.50 -7.52
CA TYR A 71 4.41 0.80 -6.29
C TYR A 71 3.34 1.03 -5.22
N ILE A 72 3.16 0.04 -4.35
CA ILE A 72 2.38 0.16 -3.11
C ILE A 72 3.30 -0.19 -1.95
N VAL A 73 3.28 0.63 -0.90
CA VAL A 73 4.16 0.49 0.26
C VAL A 73 3.31 0.44 1.53
N GLY A 74 3.40 -0.67 2.25
CA GLY A 74 2.82 -0.85 3.57
C GLY A 74 3.69 -0.21 4.64
N VAL A 75 3.11 0.64 5.46
CA VAL A 75 3.81 1.43 6.47
C VAL A 75 3.13 1.25 7.83
N ALA A 76 3.89 0.87 8.84
CA ALA A 76 3.49 1.04 10.23
C ALA A 76 3.56 2.54 10.55
N GLY A 77 2.39 3.18 10.67
CA GLY A 77 2.28 4.61 10.96
C GLY A 77 2.45 4.90 12.45
N GLY A 78 3.26 5.90 12.81
CA GLY A 78 3.55 6.27 14.19
C GLY A 78 4.46 7.51 14.29
N SER A 79 5.13 7.70 15.43
CA SER A 79 6.16 8.75 15.58
C SER A 79 7.35 8.51 14.65
N ASP A 80 7.69 7.24 14.43
CA ASP A 80 8.67 6.79 13.45
C ASP A 80 8.01 5.83 12.47
N ASN A 81 7.60 6.36 11.31
CA ASN A 81 7.02 5.53 10.26
C ASN A 81 8.04 4.48 9.80
N LYS A 82 7.59 3.22 9.70
CA LYS A 82 8.43 2.09 9.28
C LYS A 82 7.80 1.38 8.09
N ILE A 83 8.60 1.09 7.07
CA ILE A 83 8.17 0.23 5.95
C ILE A 83 8.07 -1.20 6.46
N LEU A 84 6.91 -1.81 6.22
CA LEU A 84 6.66 -3.23 6.49
C LEU A 84 6.80 -4.05 5.21
N SER A 85 6.30 -3.51 4.10
CA SER A 85 6.21 -4.22 2.82
C SER A 85 6.20 -3.24 1.65
N ALA A 86 6.63 -3.68 0.48
CA ALA A 86 6.46 -2.91 -0.75
C ALA A 86 6.30 -3.81 -1.97
N TYR A 87 5.48 -3.40 -2.93
CA TYR A 87 5.26 -4.20 -4.14
C TYR A 87 5.29 -3.31 -5.37
N SER A 88 6.02 -3.73 -6.40
CA SER A 88 5.78 -3.20 -7.74
C SER A 88 4.45 -3.75 -8.25
N VAL A 89 3.59 -2.88 -8.76
CA VAL A 89 2.24 -3.26 -9.14
C VAL A 89 1.96 -3.04 -10.61
N HIS A 90 1.09 -3.88 -11.13
CA HIS A 90 0.58 -3.80 -12.49
C HIS A 90 -0.89 -4.18 -12.52
N SER A 91 -1.50 -3.95 -13.68
CA SER A 91 -2.81 -4.52 -14.05
C SER A 91 -3.89 -4.39 -12.95
N PRO A 92 -4.34 -3.17 -12.64
CA PRO A 92 -5.42 -2.94 -11.68
C PRO A 92 -6.69 -3.70 -12.07
N LYS A 93 -7.20 -4.56 -11.18
CA LYS A 93 -8.49 -5.26 -11.38
C LYS A 93 -9.59 -4.53 -10.65
N TYR A 94 -10.63 -4.14 -11.38
CA TYR A 94 -11.81 -3.48 -10.83
C TYR A 94 -12.88 -4.52 -10.48
N ASN A 95 -13.55 -4.34 -9.34
CA ASN A 95 -14.76 -5.08 -9.02
C ASN A 95 -16.02 -4.31 -9.45
N ALA A 96 -17.20 -4.93 -9.28
CA ALA A 96 -18.49 -4.33 -9.59
C ALA A 96 -18.79 -3.05 -8.77
N GLN A 97 -18.14 -2.88 -7.62
CA GLN A 97 -18.28 -1.73 -6.72
C GLN A 97 -17.27 -0.63 -7.03
N LYS A 98 -16.49 -0.75 -8.12
CA LYS A 98 -15.45 0.20 -8.55
C LYS A 98 -14.26 0.34 -7.60
N SER A 99 -14.09 -0.56 -6.63
CA SER A 99 -12.78 -0.66 -5.97
C SER A 99 -11.78 -1.30 -6.92
N VAL A 100 -10.50 -1.03 -6.68
CA VAL A 100 -9.38 -1.60 -7.42
C VAL A 100 -8.49 -2.40 -6.49
N ARG A 101 -8.03 -3.55 -6.98
CA ARG A 101 -6.98 -4.35 -6.35
C ARG A 101 -5.85 -4.49 -7.35
N PHE A 102 -4.65 -4.19 -6.89
CA PHE A 102 -3.45 -4.28 -7.70
C PHE A 102 -2.89 -5.71 -7.68
N GLN A 103 -2.30 -6.12 -8.79
CA GLN A 103 -1.55 -7.38 -8.87
C GLN A 103 -0.05 -7.10 -8.81
N THR A 104 0.70 -8.07 -8.31
CA THR A 104 2.16 -8.00 -8.21
C THR A 104 2.77 -9.38 -8.41
N ASP A 105 3.89 -9.42 -9.10
CA ASP A 105 4.76 -10.61 -9.19
C ASP A 105 6.11 -10.36 -8.50
N SER A 106 6.28 -9.21 -7.84
CA SER A 106 7.51 -8.86 -7.13
C SER A 106 7.50 -9.34 -5.68
N SER A 107 8.69 -9.60 -5.14
CA SER A 107 8.88 -9.79 -3.71
C SER A 107 9.01 -8.45 -2.98
N SER A 108 8.56 -8.42 -1.72
CA SER A 108 8.69 -7.25 -0.86
C SER A 108 10.14 -6.84 -0.64
N THR A 109 11.01 -7.79 -0.29
CA THR A 109 12.41 -7.49 0.04
C THR A 109 13.16 -6.84 -1.12
N GLU A 110 12.98 -7.36 -2.34
CA GLU A 110 13.61 -6.80 -3.54
C GLU A 110 13.08 -5.40 -3.85
N THR A 111 11.75 -5.23 -3.78
CA THR A 111 11.10 -3.94 -4.04
C THR A 111 11.55 -2.90 -3.03
N ILE A 112 11.56 -3.23 -1.74
CA ILE A 112 12.05 -2.34 -0.67
C ILE A 112 13.49 -1.93 -0.95
N THR A 113 14.38 -2.88 -1.23
CA THR A 113 15.79 -2.61 -1.52
C THR A 113 15.95 -1.62 -2.67
N LYS A 114 15.17 -1.80 -3.74
CA LYS A 114 15.12 -0.88 -4.88
C LYS A 114 14.62 0.50 -4.47
N LEU A 115 13.55 0.57 -3.68
CA LEU A 115 12.99 1.84 -3.20
C LEU A 115 13.94 2.64 -2.30
N TYR A 116 14.72 1.97 -1.46
CA TYR A 116 15.80 2.64 -0.70
C TYR A 116 16.89 3.17 -1.61
N LYS A 117 17.36 2.33 -2.55
CA LYS A 117 18.51 2.66 -3.41
C LYS A 117 18.19 3.76 -4.42
N ASP A 118 17.11 3.60 -5.17
CA ASP A 118 16.81 4.42 -6.34
C ASP A 118 15.97 5.64 -5.98
N TYR A 119 15.22 5.57 -4.88
CA TYR A 119 14.19 6.55 -4.54
C TYR A 119 14.31 7.12 -3.13
N GLN A 120 15.32 6.77 -2.32
CA GLN A 120 15.55 7.33 -0.97
C GLN A 120 14.29 7.32 -0.09
N ILE A 121 13.56 6.19 -0.12
CA ILE A 121 12.21 6.10 0.48
C ILE A 121 12.18 6.36 2.00
N ASP A 122 13.30 6.22 2.69
CA ASP A 122 13.46 6.52 4.12
C ASP A 122 13.24 8.00 4.46
N LYS A 123 13.62 8.91 3.57
CA LYS A 123 13.38 10.35 3.75
C LYS A 123 11.90 10.65 3.64
N ARG A 124 11.22 10.01 2.68
CA ARG A 124 9.79 10.21 2.43
C ARG A 124 8.92 9.72 3.57
N ILE A 125 9.18 8.50 4.05
CA ILE A 125 8.34 7.94 5.11
C ILE A 125 8.38 8.78 6.38
N LYS A 126 9.48 9.50 6.67
CA LYS A 126 9.56 10.44 7.81
C LYS A 126 8.63 11.64 7.67
N GLU A 127 8.38 12.08 6.44
CA GLU A 127 7.51 13.21 6.12
C GLU A 127 6.04 12.81 6.03
N LEU A 128 5.73 11.52 5.85
CA LEU A 128 4.36 11.03 5.81
C LEU A 128 3.60 11.40 7.09
N ARG A 129 2.43 11.98 6.91
CA ARG A 129 1.42 12.11 7.96
C ARG A 129 0.18 11.36 7.49
N PHE A 130 -0.16 10.31 8.21
CA PHE A 130 -1.46 9.68 8.03
C PHE A 130 -2.47 10.52 8.80
N SER A 131 -3.38 11.20 8.09
CA SER A 131 -4.52 11.85 8.73
C SER A 131 -5.24 10.81 9.61
N GLY A 132 -5.56 11.20 10.85
CA GLY A 132 -6.27 10.34 11.81
C GLY A 132 -7.62 9.85 11.29
N PRO A 133 -8.31 8.96 12.04
CA PRO A 133 -9.57 8.38 11.60
C PRO A 133 -10.54 9.50 11.16
N ILE A 134 -10.96 9.44 9.90
CA ILE A 134 -12.00 10.34 9.39
C ILE A 134 -13.30 9.79 9.98
N HIS A 135 -13.76 10.42 11.07
CA HIS A 135 -15.11 10.19 11.57
C HIS A 135 -16.11 10.63 10.50
N TYR A 136 -16.77 9.66 9.88
CA TYR A 136 -18.02 9.86 9.15
C TYR A 136 -19.19 9.60 10.08
#